data_AF-A0A2N5U1L5-F1
#
_entry.id   AF-A0A2N5U1L5-F1
#
_cell.length_a   1.000
_cell.length_b   1.000
_cell.length_c   1.000
_cell.angle_alpha   90.00
_cell.angle_beta   90.00
_cell.angle_gamma   90.00
#
_symmetry.space_group_name_H-M   'P 1'
#
loop_
_entity.id
_entity.type
_entity.pdbx_description
1 polymer ?
#
loop_
_entity_poly.entity_id
_entity_poly.type
_entity_poly.pdbx_seq_one_letter_code
_entity_poly.pdbx_strand_id
1 'polypeptide(L)'
;MVSFSFTAFLMLAITAQDAVESAVVSRPKLNRRQFDLGSLTGSLPGLGGASVAGLSPGGGFGGLGSGDAGGFTGLPGMTSGGATRGLGGLTGFGLGSGIGGLGDLSGRMGLGSSGTSQADGASTSSAGQSKPLGSYGGCPSYYMIGARGTTEGPGGSIAYNTIYQKVLATIPGGAKQELQYSTSADYTVTVAQGAQTEVRMITGEIAKCPKTVFVLLGYSKGAMVQTQTLNNKDIPQDRIAAVVLFGNPYFRAGAPQNKCGASAGMGVAAMMGVKMPEQLIDRVYDCCVTGDEICQTAGTIIGHLTYAGQHANDATEFVIQKLKAKLSFTTAPN
;
A
#
# COMPACT_ATOMS: atom_id res chain seq x y z
N MET A 1 -30.47 23.66 -42.48
CA MET A 1 -31.32 22.59 -41.91
C MET A 1 -31.17 21.37 -42.80
N VAL A 2 -30.44 20.35 -42.35
CA VAL A 2 -30.34 19.06 -43.04
C VAL A 2 -30.52 17.98 -41.97
N SER A 3 -31.58 17.20 -42.12
CA SER A 3 -32.04 16.16 -41.22
C SER A 3 -31.24 14.87 -41.48
N PHE A 4 -30.59 14.31 -40.47
CA PHE A 4 -29.93 13.00 -40.55
C PHE A 4 -30.83 11.94 -39.89
N SER A 5 -31.24 10.97 -40.72
CA SER A 5 -32.19 9.91 -40.40
C SER A 5 -31.61 8.85 -39.46
N PHE A 6 -32.39 8.48 -38.44
CA PHE A 6 -32.09 7.60 -37.31
C PHE A 6 -32.02 6.10 -37.65
N THR A 7 -31.95 5.72 -38.92
CA THR A 7 -32.20 4.34 -39.38
C THR A 7 -30.95 3.51 -39.65
N ALA A 8 -29.75 4.10 -39.62
CA ALA A 8 -28.49 3.38 -39.88
C ALA A 8 -27.85 2.74 -38.63
N PHE A 9 -28.29 3.11 -37.42
CA PHE A 9 -27.66 2.63 -36.17
C PHE A 9 -28.25 1.32 -35.62
N LEU A 10 -29.38 0.83 -36.16
CA LEU A 10 -30.04 -0.37 -35.64
C LEU A 10 -29.64 -1.68 -36.36
N MET A 11 -28.94 -1.60 -37.49
CA MET A 11 -28.52 -2.78 -38.27
C MET A 11 -27.08 -3.26 -37.99
N LEU A 12 -26.29 -2.52 -37.19
CA LEU A 12 -24.95 -2.95 -36.77
C LEU A 12 -24.91 -3.58 -35.37
N ALA A 13 -26.07 -3.73 -34.72
CA ALA A 13 -26.20 -4.27 -33.36
C ALA A 13 -26.69 -5.73 -33.32
N ILE A 14 -27.01 -6.36 -34.46
CA ILE A 14 -27.60 -7.71 -34.51
C ILE A 14 -26.58 -8.80 -34.91
N THR A 15 -25.39 -8.47 -35.42
CA THR A 15 -24.41 -9.49 -35.87
C THR A 15 -23.33 -9.86 -34.82
N ALA A 16 -23.44 -9.40 -33.57
CA ALA A 16 -22.44 -9.67 -32.53
C ALA A 16 -22.90 -10.65 -31.44
N GLN A 17 -24.10 -11.24 -31.53
CA GLN A 17 -24.62 -12.18 -30.53
C GLN A 17 -24.51 -13.66 -30.89
N ASP A 18 -24.09 -14.04 -32.11
CA ASP A 18 -23.99 -15.45 -32.54
C ASP A 18 -22.54 -16.00 -32.62
N ALA A 19 -21.54 -15.33 -32.05
CA ALA A 19 -20.15 -15.83 -32.06
C ALA A 19 -19.71 -16.50 -30.75
N VAL A 20 -20.63 -16.75 -29.80
CA VAL A 20 -20.32 -17.36 -28.49
C VAL A 20 -20.97 -18.73 -28.33
N GLU A 21 -20.96 -19.58 -29.37
CA GLU A 21 -21.29 -21.00 -29.18
C GLU A 21 -20.58 -21.89 -30.22
N SER A 22 -19.25 -21.97 -30.16
CA SER A 22 -18.46 -23.12 -30.64
C SER A 22 -16.97 -22.89 -30.40
N ALA A 23 -16.49 -23.15 -29.18
CA ALA A 23 -15.07 -23.40 -28.94
C ALA A 23 -14.94 -24.54 -27.93
N VAL A 24 -14.99 -25.76 -28.46
CA VAL A 24 -14.59 -26.97 -27.73
C VAL A 24 -13.08 -26.89 -27.50
N VAL A 25 -12.67 -26.64 -26.26
CA VAL A 25 -11.27 -26.64 -25.84
C VAL A 25 -10.79 -28.10 -25.75
N SER A 26 -10.06 -28.55 -26.75
CA SER A 26 -9.25 -29.77 -26.68
C SER A 26 -8.10 -29.54 -25.68
N ARG A 27 -8.12 -30.27 -24.56
CA ARG A 27 -7.02 -30.28 -23.58
C ARG A 27 -5.86 -31.14 -24.10
N PRO A 28 -4.65 -30.61 -24.35
CA PRO A 28 -3.50 -31.46 -24.61
C PRO A 28 -3.03 -32.15 -23.31
N LYS A 29 -2.90 -33.48 -23.33
CA LYS A 29 -2.20 -34.25 -22.30
C LYS A 29 -0.70 -33.92 -22.36
N LEU A 30 -0.19 -33.26 -21.33
CA LEU A 30 1.24 -33.08 -21.12
C LEU A 30 1.88 -34.41 -20.69
N ASN A 31 2.66 -35.01 -21.59
CA ASN A 31 3.55 -36.11 -21.25
C ASN A 31 4.75 -35.57 -20.46
N ARG A 32 4.95 -36.13 -19.27
CA ARG A 32 6.06 -35.85 -18.34
C ARG A 32 7.38 -36.28 -18.99
N ARG A 33 8.13 -35.33 -19.56
CA ARG A 33 9.55 -35.55 -19.91
C ARG A 33 10.39 -35.27 -18.68
N GLN A 34 11.15 -36.27 -18.25
CA GLN A 34 12.23 -36.17 -17.27
C GLN A 34 13.18 -35.03 -17.67
N PHE A 35 13.42 -34.11 -16.75
CA PHE A 35 14.57 -33.21 -16.82
C PHE A 35 15.78 -34.00 -16.31
N ASP A 36 16.70 -34.29 -17.23
CA ASP A 36 17.99 -34.90 -16.97
C ASP A 36 18.97 -33.80 -16.53
N LEU A 37 19.31 -33.76 -15.24
CA LEU A 37 20.33 -32.88 -14.69
C LEU A 37 21.70 -33.55 -14.89
N GLY A 38 22.27 -33.36 -16.08
CA GLY A 38 23.52 -34.02 -16.45
C GLY A 38 24.27 -33.34 -17.58
N SER A 39 24.30 -32.01 -17.67
CA SER A 39 25.26 -31.33 -18.54
C SER A 39 25.41 -29.84 -18.23
N LEU A 40 26.09 -29.51 -17.13
CA LEU A 40 26.71 -28.20 -16.92
C LEU A 40 28.02 -28.38 -16.13
N THR A 41 28.98 -29.10 -16.72
CA THR A 41 30.41 -28.95 -16.39
C THR A 41 31.04 -28.13 -17.50
N GLY A 42 30.84 -26.82 -17.44
CA GLY A 42 31.53 -25.85 -18.28
C GLY A 42 32.95 -25.65 -17.75
N SER A 43 33.92 -26.13 -18.52
CA SER A 43 35.35 -25.91 -18.31
C SER A 43 35.72 -24.43 -18.44
N LEU A 44 36.31 -23.87 -17.38
CA LEU A 44 37.06 -22.62 -17.38
C LEU A 44 38.50 -22.89 -17.87
N PRO A 45 39.07 -22.08 -18.78
CA PRO A 45 40.50 -21.93 -18.88
C PRO A 45 40.95 -20.81 -17.96
N GLY A 46 41.81 -21.16 -17.00
CA GLY A 46 42.45 -20.22 -16.10
C GLY A 46 43.54 -19.38 -16.77
N LEU A 47 43.74 -18.18 -16.24
CA LEU A 47 44.96 -17.39 -16.39
C LEU A 47 45.11 -16.57 -15.11
N GLY A 48 46.01 -17.03 -14.24
CA GLY A 48 46.40 -16.35 -13.02
C GLY A 48 47.74 -16.86 -12.55
N GLY A 49 48.74 -15.97 -12.53
CA GLY A 49 49.99 -16.16 -11.79
C GLY A 49 51.26 -15.86 -12.58
N ALA A 50 51.77 -14.63 -12.48
CA ALA A 50 53.17 -14.36 -12.16
C ALA A 50 53.36 -12.89 -11.79
N SER A 51 54.18 -12.68 -10.78
CA SER A 51 54.36 -11.46 -10.01
C SER A 51 55.65 -10.71 -10.37
N VAL A 52 55.71 -9.44 -9.92
CA VAL A 52 56.88 -8.62 -9.53
C VAL A 52 57.89 -8.10 -10.57
N ALA A 53 57.85 -6.77 -10.77
CA ALA A 53 58.96 -5.79 -10.74
C ALA A 53 58.30 -4.43 -11.07
N GLY A 54 58.22 -3.42 -10.20
CA GLY A 54 59.28 -2.82 -9.42
C GLY A 54 60.05 -1.85 -10.30
N LEU A 55 59.64 -0.57 -10.35
CA LEU A 55 60.45 0.61 -10.70
C LEU A 55 59.59 1.90 -10.61
N SER A 56 59.86 2.70 -9.60
CA SER A 56 59.75 4.17 -9.59
C SER A 56 61.20 4.69 -9.59
N PRO A 57 61.54 5.88 -10.14
CA PRO A 57 61.34 7.11 -9.36
C PRO A 57 61.22 8.44 -10.16
N GLY A 58 60.94 9.53 -9.43
CA GLY A 58 61.19 10.93 -9.81
C GLY A 58 59.92 11.66 -10.23
N GLY A 59 59.37 12.63 -9.48
CA GLY A 59 59.96 13.87 -8.96
C GLY A 59 59.37 15.02 -9.80
N GLY A 60 58.90 16.16 -9.32
CA GLY A 60 58.76 16.78 -8.00
C GLY A 60 58.05 18.14 -8.17
N PHE A 61 57.85 18.84 -7.04
CA PHE A 61 57.61 20.29 -6.88
C PHE A 61 56.35 20.93 -7.51
N GLY A 62 55.58 21.79 -6.85
CA GLY A 62 55.66 22.38 -5.52
C GLY A 62 54.67 23.56 -5.37
N GLY A 63 54.17 23.76 -4.14
CA GLY A 63 53.71 25.03 -3.53
C GLY A 63 52.32 25.59 -3.92
N LEU A 64 51.65 26.42 -3.11
CA LEU A 64 51.85 26.94 -1.74
C LEU A 64 50.62 27.83 -1.40
N GLY A 65 50.29 27.97 -0.10
CA GLY A 65 49.35 28.96 0.47
C GLY A 65 48.15 28.31 1.18
N SER A 66 48.15 27.92 2.46
CA SER A 66 48.48 28.59 3.74
C SER A 66 47.50 29.68 4.18
N GLY A 67 46.83 29.41 5.30
CA GLY A 67 45.96 30.29 6.09
C GLY A 67 45.48 29.59 7.36
N ASP A 68 46.36 29.52 8.37
CA ASP A 68 46.09 29.21 9.79
C ASP A 68 45.20 30.33 10.41
N ALA A 69 44.58 30.28 11.61
CA ALA A 69 44.97 29.64 12.87
C ALA A 69 43.83 29.67 13.92
N GLY A 70 43.96 28.82 14.95
CA GLY A 70 43.44 29.02 16.32
C GLY A 70 42.43 27.95 16.78
N GLY A 71 42.64 27.08 17.78
CA GLY A 71 43.70 26.92 18.79
C GLY A 71 43.11 26.96 20.22
N PHE A 72 42.98 25.79 20.88
CA PHE A 72 43.13 25.53 22.34
C PHE A 72 42.98 23.98 22.54
N THR A 73 43.96 23.15 22.92
CA THR A 73 44.85 22.95 24.10
C THR A 73 44.22 22.29 25.34
N GLY A 74 44.79 21.12 25.70
CA GLY A 74 44.81 20.47 27.03
C GLY A 74 44.13 19.10 27.06
N LEU A 75 44.68 17.95 27.49
CA LEU A 75 45.90 17.51 28.22
C LEU A 75 45.99 15.94 28.00
N PRO A 76 46.94 15.15 28.58
CA PRO A 76 47.58 14.02 27.89
C PRO A 76 47.40 12.65 28.59
N GLY A 77 48.06 11.61 28.05
CA GLY A 77 48.79 10.65 28.90
C GLY A 77 48.33 9.18 28.86
N MET A 78 49.18 8.36 28.24
CA MET A 78 49.14 6.90 28.18
C MET A 78 49.47 6.24 29.54
N THR A 79 49.03 5.00 29.80
CA THR A 79 49.87 3.80 29.96
C THR A 79 49.10 2.62 30.59
N SER A 80 49.63 1.44 30.30
CA SER A 80 49.26 0.05 30.57
C SER A 80 49.40 -0.43 32.03
N GLY A 81 48.63 -1.47 32.39
CA GLY A 81 48.93 -2.39 33.50
C GLY A 81 47.92 -3.55 33.57
N GLY A 82 48.38 -4.81 33.58
CA GLY A 82 47.56 -6.03 33.47
C GLY A 82 47.52 -6.95 34.69
N ALA A 83 47.09 -8.21 34.45
CA ALA A 83 47.07 -9.42 35.32
C ALA A 83 45.98 -9.46 36.44
N THR A 84 45.28 -10.55 36.82
CA THR A 84 45.39 -12.01 36.58
C THR A 84 44.15 -12.78 37.13
N ARG A 85 43.81 -13.92 36.47
CA ARG A 85 43.36 -15.27 36.96
C ARG A 85 42.06 -15.56 37.75
N GLY A 86 41.37 -16.63 37.30
CA GLY A 86 40.67 -17.67 38.11
C GLY A 86 39.31 -18.13 37.55
N LEU A 87 39.19 -19.11 36.64
CA LEU A 87 39.01 -20.59 36.78
C LEU A 87 37.70 -21.14 37.42
N GLY A 88 37.05 -22.07 36.69
CA GLY A 88 36.04 -23.06 37.15
C GLY A 88 34.63 -22.81 36.57
N GLY A 89 33.86 -23.74 36.01
CA GLY A 89 33.91 -25.20 35.90
C GLY A 89 32.50 -25.69 35.45
N LEU A 90 32.46 -26.81 34.73
CA LEU A 90 31.35 -27.34 33.91
C LEU A 90 30.30 -28.16 34.70
N THR A 91 29.12 -28.37 34.08
CA THR A 91 28.17 -29.53 34.08
C THR A 91 26.71 -29.03 34.09
N GLY A 92 25.71 -29.52 33.35
CA GLY A 92 25.53 -30.72 32.54
C GLY A 92 24.31 -31.54 33.04
N PHE A 93 23.44 -32.00 32.12
CA PHE A 93 22.25 -32.90 32.29
C PHE A 93 20.93 -32.22 32.71
N GLY A 94 19.75 -32.51 32.14
CA GLY A 94 19.28 -33.48 31.15
C GLY A 94 17.77 -33.71 31.38
N LEU A 95 16.92 -33.57 30.36
CA LEU A 95 15.46 -33.80 30.46
C LEU A 95 15.06 -34.93 29.50
N GLY A 96 14.55 -36.02 30.08
CA GLY A 96 14.06 -37.21 29.39
C GLY A 96 12.54 -37.37 29.53
N SER A 97 11.97 -38.00 28.52
CA SER A 97 10.56 -38.32 28.24
C SER A 97 9.88 -39.27 29.23
N GLY A 98 8.53 -39.29 29.26
CA GLY A 98 7.78 -40.46 29.79
C GLY A 98 6.26 -40.31 30.05
N ILE A 99 5.47 -40.73 29.07
CA ILE A 99 4.15 -41.44 29.06
C ILE A 99 3.31 -41.71 30.35
N GLY A 100 1.97 -41.66 30.18
CA GLY A 100 1.04 -42.71 30.63
C GLY A 100 0.01 -42.40 31.73
N GLY A 101 -1.28 -42.71 31.48
CA GLY A 101 -2.29 -42.96 32.54
C GLY A 101 -3.76 -42.69 32.18
N LEU A 102 -4.54 -43.75 31.94
CA LEU A 102 -6.02 -43.81 31.80
C LEU A 102 -6.66 -44.43 33.07
N GLY A 103 -7.91 -44.08 33.39
CA GLY A 103 -8.83 -44.82 34.30
C GLY A 103 -9.96 -43.93 34.84
N ASP A 104 -11.23 -44.06 34.38
CA ASP A 104 -12.34 -44.96 34.85
C ASP A 104 -13.15 -44.29 35.99
N LEU A 105 -14.40 -43.79 35.85
CA LEU A 105 -15.75 -44.34 35.59
C LEU A 105 -16.64 -44.40 36.86
N SER A 106 -17.91 -44.01 36.68
CA SER A 106 -19.13 -44.39 37.43
C SER A 106 -19.67 -43.42 38.49
N GLY A 107 -20.96 -43.02 38.35
CA GLY A 107 -21.75 -42.64 39.53
C GLY A 107 -23.03 -41.81 39.41
N ARG A 108 -24.07 -42.32 38.74
CA ARG A 108 -25.52 -42.30 39.12
C ARG A 108 -26.35 -40.99 39.25
N MET A 109 -27.63 -41.20 38.91
CA MET A 109 -28.81 -40.34 38.82
C MET A 109 -29.33 -39.76 40.16
N GLY A 110 -30.03 -38.61 40.09
CA GLY A 110 -30.91 -38.11 41.16
C GLY A 110 -31.84 -36.98 40.70
N LEU A 111 -33.14 -37.26 40.72
CA LEU A 111 -34.30 -36.40 40.42
C LEU A 111 -34.68 -35.55 41.66
N GLY A 112 -35.26 -34.34 41.50
CA GLY A 112 -36.15 -33.76 42.54
C GLY A 112 -36.14 -32.25 42.79
N SER A 113 -37.11 -31.56 42.16
CA SER A 113 -38.08 -30.59 42.72
C SER A 113 -37.69 -29.38 43.61
N SER A 114 -38.19 -28.21 43.16
CA SER A 114 -38.87 -27.12 43.91
C SER A 114 -38.15 -26.31 45.00
N GLY A 115 -38.14 -24.98 44.84
CA GLY A 115 -37.92 -24.04 45.96
C GLY A 115 -37.68 -22.60 45.50
N THR A 116 -38.50 -21.68 46.01
CA THR A 116 -38.64 -20.27 45.66
C THR A 116 -37.66 -19.31 46.37
N SER A 117 -37.36 -18.19 45.70
CA SER A 117 -37.21 -16.80 46.19
C SER A 117 -35.97 -16.33 47.01
N GLN A 118 -35.62 -15.07 46.72
CA GLN A 118 -34.71 -14.09 47.37
C GLN A 118 -33.24 -14.15 46.91
N ALA A 119 -32.78 -13.22 46.06
CA ALA A 119 -32.52 -11.78 46.26
C ALA A 119 -31.31 -11.52 47.16
N ASP A 120 -30.15 -11.34 46.52
CA ASP A 120 -29.05 -10.54 47.06
C ASP A 120 -28.40 -9.74 45.92
N GLY A 121 -28.39 -8.43 46.13
CA GLY A 121 -27.85 -7.46 45.21
C GLY A 121 -26.32 -7.42 45.27
N ALA A 122 -25.72 -7.34 44.09
CA ALA A 122 -24.39 -6.78 43.90
C ALA A 122 -24.34 -6.11 42.52
N SER A 123 -24.99 -4.95 42.43
CA SER A 123 -24.82 -4.01 41.32
C SER A 123 -23.41 -3.43 41.42
N THR A 124 -22.42 -4.14 40.87
CA THR A 124 -21.14 -3.53 40.56
C THR A 124 -21.35 -2.63 39.34
N SER A 125 -21.49 -1.34 39.62
CA SER A 125 -21.46 -0.27 38.63
C SER A 125 -20.10 -0.28 37.94
N SER A 126 -19.98 -1.06 36.86
CA SER A 126 -18.88 -0.91 35.93
C SER A 126 -18.99 0.49 35.34
N ALA A 127 -18.06 1.36 35.72
CA ALA A 127 -17.86 2.67 35.15
C ALA A 127 -17.95 2.53 33.62
N GLY A 128 -18.93 3.21 33.03
CA GLY A 128 -19.10 3.27 31.59
C GLY A 128 -17.81 3.80 30.98
N GLN A 129 -17.05 2.91 30.34
CA GLN A 129 -16.03 3.30 29.40
C GLN A 129 -16.76 4.06 28.30
N SER A 130 -16.57 5.38 28.25
CA SER A 130 -17.02 6.20 27.15
C SER A 130 -16.47 5.59 25.86
N LYS A 131 -17.39 5.07 25.05
CA LYS A 131 -17.12 4.53 23.73
C LYS A 131 -16.26 5.54 22.94
N PRO A 132 -15.12 5.13 22.34
CA PRO A 132 -14.33 6.05 21.53
C PRO A 132 -15.24 6.65 20.46
N LEU A 133 -15.28 7.99 20.37
CA LEU A 133 -15.84 8.66 19.20
C LEU A 133 -15.10 8.12 17.98
N GLY A 134 -15.79 7.32 17.15
CA GLY A 134 -15.14 6.73 15.97
C GLY A 134 -15.71 5.41 15.47
N SER A 135 -16.53 4.67 16.23
CA SER A 135 -17.18 3.47 15.71
C SER A 135 -18.65 3.41 16.11
N TYR A 136 -19.57 3.61 15.17
CA TYR A 136 -20.99 3.37 15.39
C TYR A 136 -21.27 1.89 15.10
N GLY A 137 -21.75 1.13 16.09
CA GLY A 137 -22.17 -0.27 15.89
C GLY A 137 -21.13 -1.26 15.33
N GLY A 138 -19.81 -0.99 15.44
CA GLY A 138 -18.77 -1.83 14.84
C GLY A 138 -18.32 -1.41 13.44
N CYS A 139 -18.93 -0.37 12.86
CA CYS A 139 -18.49 0.23 11.61
C CYS A 139 -17.36 1.24 11.83
N PRO A 140 -16.39 1.36 10.90
CA PRO A 140 -15.43 2.45 10.92
C PRO A 140 -16.12 3.77 10.55
N SER A 141 -15.68 4.88 11.14
CA SER A 141 -16.14 6.22 10.72
C SER A 141 -15.58 6.59 9.34
N TYR A 142 -14.37 6.14 9.05
CA TYR A 142 -13.75 6.30 7.74
C TYR A 142 -12.95 5.07 7.33
N TYR A 143 -12.88 4.81 6.03
CA TYR A 143 -12.21 3.67 5.45
C TYR A 143 -11.21 4.13 4.39
N MET A 144 -9.94 3.85 4.60
CA MET A 144 -8.89 4.16 3.64
C MET A 144 -8.61 2.95 2.74
N ILE A 145 -8.67 3.13 1.43
CA ILE A 145 -8.40 2.08 0.44
C ILE A 145 -7.19 2.48 -0.41
N GLY A 146 -6.19 1.60 -0.48
CA GLY A 146 -4.95 1.83 -1.23
C GLY A 146 -4.86 0.94 -2.44
N ALA A 147 -4.63 1.54 -3.61
CA ALA A 147 -4.33 0.85 -4.86
C ALA A 147 -2.84 1.02 -5.16
N ARG A 148 -2.11 -0.11 -5.09
CA ARG A 148 -0.66 -0.16 -5.28
C ARG A 148 -0.23 0.10 -6.72
N GLY A 149 1.04 0.40 -6.92
CA GLY A 149 1.67 0.48 -8.24
C GLY A 149 1.95 -0.89 -8.86
N THR A 150 2.48 -0.86 -10.08
CA THR A 150 2.91 -2.04 -10.82
C THR A 150 4.06 -2.73 -10.08
N THR A 151 4.05 -4.06 -10.08
CA THR A 151 4.97 -4.98 -9.39
C THR A 151 5.09 -4.84 -7.87
N GLU A 152 4.34 -3.94 -7.23
CA GLU A 152 4.32 -3.84 -5.77
C GLU A 152 3.68 -5.08 -5.13
N GLY A 153 4.34 -5.59 -4.09
CA GLY A 153 3.87 -6.71 -3.29
C GLY A 153 2.65 -6.37 -2.41
N PRO A 154 2.05 -7.35 -1.73
CA PRO A 154 0.81 -7.15 -0.97
C PRO A 154 0.97 -6.31 0.32
N GLY A 155 2.19 -5.97 0.73
CA GLY A 155 2.49 -5.22 1.97
C GLY A 155 2.16 -3.72 1.94
N GLY A 156 1.51 -3.25 0.88
CA GLY A 156 1.20 -1.83 0.65
C GLY A 156 2.17 -1.17 -0.33
N SER A 157 2.09 0.15 -0.44
CA SER A 157 2.85 0.93 -1.43
C SER A 157 3.94 1.77 -0.79
N ILE A 158 5.06 1.92 -1.50
CA ILE A 158 6.15 2.82 -1.11
C ILE A 158 5.70 4.28 -1.00
N ALA A 159 4.68 4.70 -1.77
CA ALA A 159 4.28 6.10 -1.87
C ALA A 159 3.35 6.54 -0.74
N TYR A 160 2.43 5.68 -0.30
CA TYR A 160 1.34 6.08 0.60
C TYR A 160 1.26 5.30 1.92
N ASN A 161 2.10 4.28 2.16
CA ASN A 161 2.02 3.49 3.40
C ASN A 161 2.15 4.35 4.67
N THR A 162 2.95 5.42 4.63
CA THR A 162 3.10 6.37 5.74
C THR A 162 1.81 7.14 6.03
N ILE A 163 1.01 7.44 4.99
CA ILE A 163 -0.28 8.13 5.13
C ILE A 163 -1.21 7.29 6.01
N TYR A 164 -1.32 5.99 5.75
CA TYR A 164 -2.13 5.12 6.60
C TYR A 164 -1.77 5.20 8.07
N GLN A 165 -0.48 5.08 8.38
CA GLN A 165 -0.02 5.02 9.76
C GLN A 165 -0.31 6.33 10.47
N LYS A 166 0.00 7.46 9.81
CA LYS A 166 -0.19 8.79 10.40
C LYS A 166 -1.67 9.16 10.54
N VAL A 167 -2.50 8.85 9.55
CA VAL A 167 -3.95 9.14 9.62
C VAL A 167 -4.61 8.30 10.70
N LEU A 168 -4.35 6.99 10.78
CA LEU A 168 -4.91 6.13 11.83
C LEU A 168 -4.44 6.52 13.24
N ALA A 169 -3.19 6.98 13.37
CA ALA A 169 -2.68 7.51 14.64
C ALA A 169 -3.32 8.85 15.03
N THR A 170 -3.73 9.67 14.06
CA THR A 170 -4.24 11.02 14.30
C THR A 170 -5.76 11.08 14.44
N ILE A 171 -6.49 10.25 13.69
CA ILE A 171 -7.96 10.26 13.65
C ILE A 171 -8.46 8.87 14.08
N PRO A 172 -9.06 8.72 15.28
CA PRO A 172 -9.57 7.44 15.73
C PRO A 172 -10.78 6.97 14.92
N GLY A 173 -11.10 5.68 15.00
CA GLY A 173 -12.27 5.11 14.33
C GLY A 173 -12.09 4.82 12.83
N GLY A 174 -10.86 4.84 12.34
CA GLY A 174 -10.54 4.47 10.96
C GLY A 174 -10.31 2.98 10.76
N ALA A 175 -10.58 2.51 9.55
CA ALA A 175 -10.10 1.25 9.01
C ALA A 175 -9.27 1.50 7.75
N LYS A 176 -8.42 0.53 7.38
CA LYS A 176 -7.68 0.58 6.12
C LYS A 176 -7.65 -0.79 5.45
N GLN A 177 -7.55 -0.79 4.13
CA GLN A 177 -7.31 -2.01 3.37
C GLN A 177 -6.56 -1.73 2.08
N GLU A 178 -5.66 -2.64 1.74
CA GLU A 178 -5.07 -2.69 0.42
C GLU A 178 -6.05 -3.32 -0.58
N LEU A 179 -6.26 -2.64 -1.70
CA LEU A 179 -7.08 -3.15 -2.79
C LEU A 179 -6.46 -4.44 -3.33
N GLN A 180 -7.28 -5.49 -3.34
CA GLN A 180 -6.88 -6.80 -3.85
C GLN A 180 -7.13 -6.86 -5.35
N TYR A 181 -6.13 -6.42 -6.12
CA TYR A 181 -6.15 -6.44 -7.58
C TYR A 181 -4.78 -6.86 -8.14
N SER A 182 -4.72 -7.16 -9.45
CA SER A 182 -3.45 -7.52 -10.10
C SER A 182 -2.54 -6.30 -10.27
N THR A 183 -1.38 -6.32 -9.62
CA THR A 183 -0.29 -5.34 -9.81
C THR A 183 0.65 -5.72 -10.97
N SER A 184 0.29 -6.68 -11.83
CA SER A 184 1.11 -7.05 -13.00
C SER A 184 1.28 -5.88 -13.98
N ALA A 185 2.26 -5.97 -14.89
CA ALA A 185 2.49 -4.98 -15.95
C ALA A 185 1.49 -5.07 -17.13
N ASP A 186 0.36 -5.76 -16.96
CA ASP A 186 -0.73 -5.76 -17.92
C ASP A 186 -1.68 -4.61 -17.62
N TYR A 187 -1.74 -3.59 -18.47
CA TYR A 187 -2.63 -2.44 -18.30
C TYR A 187 -3.92 -2.54 -19.13
N THR A 188 -4.04 -3.56 -19.98
CA THR A 188 -5.17 -3.69 -20.93
C THR A 188 -6.48 -4.01 -20.21
N VAL A 189 -6.43 -4.86 -19.19
CA VAL A 189 -7.62 -5.30 -18.44
C VAL A 189 -7.55 -5.01 -16.96
N THR A 190 -6.36 -5.06 -16.35
CA THR A 190 -6.27 -5.12 -14.89
C THR A 190 -6.55 -3.79 -14.19
N VAL A 191 -6.38 -2.65 -14.87
CA VAL A 191 -6.77 -1.34 -14.34
C VAL A 191 -8.29 -1.29 -14.17
N ALA A 192 -9.04 -1.65 -15.22
CA ALA A 192 -10.49 -1.71 -15.18
C ALA A 192 -10.99 -2.76 -14.18
N GLN A 193 -10.38 -3.94 -14.13
CA GLN A 193 -10.72 -4.97 -13.14
C GLN A 193 -10.45 -4.51 -11.70
N GLY A 194 -9.35 -3.79 -11.47
CA GLY A 194 -9.04 -3.17 -10.19
C GLY A 194 -10.14 -2.19 -9.78
N ALA A 195 -10.52 -1.29 -10.70
CA ALA A 195 -11.57 -0.32 -10.45
C ALA A 195 -12.91 -0.97 -10.12
N GLN A 196 -13.32 -2.00 -10.88
CA GLN A 196 -14.54 -2.74 -10.61
C GLN A 196 -14.50 -3.49 -9.26
N THR A 197 -13.32 -3.96 -8.86
CA THR A 197 -13.13 -4.60 -7.55
C THR A 197 -13.30 -3.60 -6.41
N GLU A 198 -12.75 -2.41 -6.56
CA GLU A 198 -12.89 -1.33 -5.58
C GLU A 198 -14.32 -0.79 -5.51
N VAL A 199 -15.03 -0.69 -6.64
CA VAL A 199 -16.46 -0.34 -6.67
C VAL A 199 -17.28 -1.32 -5.84
N ARG A 200 -17.06 -2.63 -6.00
CA ARG A 200 -17.74 -3.66 -5.18
C ARG A 200 -17.38 -3.55 -3.70
N MET A 201 -16.12 -3.23 -3.39
CA MET A 201 -15.66 -3.04 -2.02
C MET A 201 -16.35 -1.85 -1.35
N ILE A 202 -16.35 -0.69 -2.01
CA ILE A 202 -16.97 0.55 -1.50
C ILE A 202 -18.49 0.35 -1.33
N THR A 203 -19.17 -0.12 -2.37
CA THR A 203 -20.63 -0.32 -2.33
C THR A 203 -21.04 -1.37 -1.29
N GLY A 204 -20.28 -2.46 -1.18
CA GLY A 204 -20.49 -3.47 -0.15
C GLY A 204 -20.25 -2.96 1.27
N GLU A 205 -19.26 -2.08 1.46
CA GLU A 205 -19.01 -1.44 2.75
C GLU A 205 -20.12 -0.45 3.11
N ILE A 206 -20.59 0.36 2.16
CA ILE A 206 -21.70 1.30 2.38
C ILE A 206 -22.98 0.57 2.76
N ALA A 207 -23.26 -0.59 2.16
CA ALA A 207 -24.43 -1.39 2.50
C ALA A 207 -24.42 -1.88 3.95
N LYS A 208 -23.22 -2.18 4.51
CA LYS A 208 -23.05 -2.61 5.91
C LYS A 208 -22.94 -1.43 6.87
N CYS A 209 -22.24 -0.40 6.43
CA CYS A 209 -21.83 0.74 7.21
C CYS A 209 -22.19 2.04 6.47
N PRO A 210 -23.48 2.42 6.47
CA PRO A 210 -24.01 3.51 5.65
C PRO A 210 -23.55 4.90 6.10
N LYS A 211 -22.74 5.02 7.16
CA LYS A 211 -22.14 6.27 7.63
C LYS A 211 -20.65 6.38 7.32
N THR A 212 -20.01 5.30 6.88
CA THR A 212 -18.58 5.30 6.54
C THR A 212 -18.31 6.27 5.39
N VAL A 213 -17.22 7.04 5.52
CA VAL A 213 -16.65 7.85 4.43
C VAL A 213 -15.32 7.27 3.99
N PHE A 214 -14.89 7.55 2.77
CA PHE A 214 -13.74 6.88 2.14
C PHE A 214 -12.60 7.85 1.87
N VAL A 215 -11.39 7.34 2.02
CA VAL A 215 -10.17 7.97 1.49
C VAL A 215 -9.54 7.00 0.51
N LEU A 216 -9.22 7.50 -0.67
CA LEU A 216 -8.67 6.68 -1.74
C LEU A 216 -7.21 7.08 -1.99
N LEU A 217 -6.31 6.12 -1.91
CA LEU A 217 -4.87 6.31 -2.11
C LEU A 217 -4.46 5.50 -3.34
N GLY A 218 -3.76 6.13 -4.29
CA GLY A 218 -3.33 5.47 -5.52
C GLY A 218 -1.91 5.86 -5.87
N TYR A 219 -1.09 4.88 -6.26
CA TYR A 219 0.25 5.12 -6.78
C TYR A 219 0.41 4.50 -8.16
N SER A 220 0.93 5.26 -9.13
CA SER A 220 1.21 4.80 -10.49
C SER A 220 -0.03 4.18 -11.13
N LYS A 221 0.02 2.91 -11.53
CA LYS A 221 -1.14 2.11 -11.95
C LYS A 221 -2.33 2.20 -11.00
N GLY A 222 -2.10 2.20 -9.69
CA GLY A 222 -3.13 2.35 -8.69
C GLY A 222 -3.83 3.71 -8.74
N ALA A 223 -3.15 4.78 -9.14
CA ALA A 223 -3.80 6.07 -9.38
C ALA A 223 -4.78 6.00 -10.57
N MET A 224 -4.45 5.20 -11.60
CA MET A 224 -5.39 4.92 -12.69
C MET A 224 -6.62 4.15 -12.20
N VAL A 225 -6.41 3.15 -11.33
CA VAL A 225 -7.49 2.37 -10.71
C VAL A 225 -8.42 3.31 -9.94
N GLN A 226 -7.88 4.15 -9.06
CA GLN A 226 -8.67 5.10 -8.27
C GLN A 226 -9.47 6.07 -9.16
N THR A 227 -8.83 6.61 -10.20
CA THR A 227 -9.51 7.51 -11.13
C THR A 227 -10.68 6.80 -11.84
N GLN A 228 -10.49 5.55 -12.28
CA GLN A 228 -11.56 4.78 -12.93
C GLN A 228 -12.66 4.35 -11.94
N THR A 229 -12.31 3.98 -10.70
CA THR A 229 -13.27 3.71 -9.61
C THR A 229 -14.20 4.90 -9.45
N LEU A 230 -13.64 6.10 -9.32
CA LEU A 230 -14.38 7.34 -9.08
C LEU A 230 -15.24 7.79 -10.27
N ASN A 231 -14.95 7.33 -11.49
CA ASN A 231 -15.80 7.57 -12.66
C ASN A 231 -16.98 6.59 -12.76
N ASN A 232 -17.02 5.54 -11.94
CA ASN A 232 -18.17 4.64 -11.91
C ASN A 232 -19.36 5.33 -11.20
N LYS A 233 -20.53 5.29 -11.84
CA LYS A 233 -21.79 5.87 -11.34
C LYS A 233 -22.25 5.31 -9.99
N ASP A 234 -21.82 4.09 -9.66
CA ASP A 234 -22.20 3.41 -8.41
C ASP A 234 -21.40 3.94 -7.20
N ILE A 235 -20.38 4.77 -7.43
CA ILE A 235 -19.63 5.43 -6.35
C ILE A 235 -20.33 6.70 -5.89
N PRO A 236 -20.81 6.75 -4.64
CA PRO A 236 -21.38 7.96 -4.07
C PRO A 236 -20.27 8.94 -3.74
N GLN A 237 -20.10 9.94 -4.60
CA GLN A 237 -19.02 10.93 -4.56
C GLN A 237 -19.04 11.76 -3.27
N ASP A 238 -20.22 11.94 -2.66
CA ASP A 238 -20.40 12.57 -1.36
C ASP A 238 -19.75 11.76 -0.23
N ARG A 239 -19.52 10.46 -0.40
CA ARG A 239 -18.84 9.62 0.60
C ARG A 239 -17.33 9.65 0.49
N ILE A 240 -16.78 10.23 -0.58
CA ILE A 240 -15.34 10.39 -0.72
C ILE A 240 -14.91 11.65 0.04
N ALA A 241 -14.10 11.46 1.08
CA ALA A 241 -13.55 12.53 1.90
C ALA A 241 -12.27 13.11 1.27
N ALA A 242 -11.38 12.25 0.77
CA ALA A 242 -10.13 12.65 0.13
C ALA A 242 -9.66 11.61 -0.88
N VAL A 243 -8.93 12.06 -1.90
CA VAL A 243 -8.24 11.21 -2.87
C VAL A 243 -6.79 11.69 -2.98
N VAL A 244 -5.84 10.77 -2.89
CA VAL A 244 -4.42 11.06 -3.10
C VAL A 244 -3.90 10.18 -4.23
N LEU A 245 -3.34 10.81 -5.25
CA LEU A 245 -2.77 10.15 -6.41
C LEU A 245 -1.30 10.51 -6.49
N PHE A 246 -0.41 9.52 -6.57
CA PHE A 246 1.02 9.70 -6.76
C PHE A 246 1.43 9.15 -8.12
N GLY A 247 2.13 9.94 -8.92
CA GLY A 247 2.64 9.51 -10.23
C GLY A 247 1.53 9.07 -11.18
N ASN A 248 0.43 9.83 -11.21
CA ASN A 248 -0.77 9.48 -11.96
C ASN A 248 -0.51 9.45 -13.48
N PRO A 249 -0.68 8.29 -14.16
CA PRO A 249 -0.56 8.21 -15.62
C PRO A 249 -1.62 9.04 -16.37
N TYR A 250 -2.72 9.43 -15.72
CA TYR A 250 -3.73 10.34 -16.27
C TYR A 250 -3.46 11.82 -15.95
N PHE A 251 -2.35 12.15 -15.29
CA PHE A 251 -2.02 13.51 -14.89
C PHE A 251 -2.06 14.49 -16.07
N ARG A 252 -2.53 15.71 -15.81
CA ARG A 252 -2.54 16.80 -16.79
C ARG A 252 -2.10 18.07 -16.09
N ALA A 253 -0.98 18.65 -16.51
CA ALA A 253 -0.51 19.90 -15.94
C ALA A 253 -1.57 21.02 -16.01
N GLY A 254 -1.58 21.90 -15.00
CA GLY A 254 -2.54 23.00 -14.89
C GLY A 254 -3.90 22.64 -14.27
N ALA A 255 -4.16 21.37 -13.93
CA ALA A 255 -5.41 21.03 -13.25
C ALA A 255 -5.40 21.52 -11.77
N PRO A 256 -6.53 22.00 -11.22
CA PRO A 256 -6.56 22.64 -9.89
C PRO A 256 -6.10 21.72 -8.74
N GLN A 257 -6.32 20.42 -8.88
CA GLN A 257 -5.92 19.41 -7.91
C GLN A 257 -4.42 19.11 -7.92
N ASN A 258 -3.66 19.55 -8.93
CA ASN A 258 -2.25 19.19 -9.08
C ASN A 258 -1.39 19.71 -7.91
N LYS A 259 -0.44 18.88 -7.49
CA LYS A 259 0.51 19.12 -6.39
C LYS A 259 1.89 18.56 -6.76
N CYS A 260 2.87 18.82 -5.91
CA CYS A 260 4.25 18.29 -6.02
C CYS A 260 5.12 18.86 -7.16
N GLY A 261 4.72 20.01 -7.72
CA GLY A 261 5.61 20.88 -8.49
C GLY A 261 5.59 20.70 -10.00
N ALA A 262 5.05 19.59 -10.54
CA ALA A 262 4.87 19.45 -11.99
C ALA A 262 3.92 20.52 -12.55
N SER A 263 4.47 21.45 -13.32
CA SER A 263 3.75 22.58 -13.93
C SER A 263 3.52 22.44 -15.43
N ALA A 264 4.13 21.42 -16.06
CA ALA A 264 4.02 21.12 -17.49
C ALA A 264 3.96 19.61 -17.73
N GLY A 265 3.59 19.23 -18.97
CA GLY A 265 3.49 17.84 -19.40
C GLY A 265 2.14 17.19 -19.10
N MET A 266 2.05 15.93 -19.48
CA MET A 266 0.89 15.08 -19.23
C MET A 266 1.33 13.65 -19.02
N GLY A 267 0.55 12.86 -18.30
CA GLY A 267 0.89 11.47 -18.03
C GLY A 267 0.78 10.60 -19.28
N VAL A 268 1.49 9.48 -19.26
CA VAL A 268 1.59 8.53 -20.38
C VAL A 268 0.24 7.98 -20.85
N ALA A 269 -0.77 7.99 -19.99
CA ALA A 269 -2.13 7.54 -20.29
C ALA A 269 -3.14 8.68 -20.41
N ALA A 270 -2.73 9.94 -20.27
CA ALA A 270 -3.65 11.08 -20.25
C ALA A 270 -4.46 11.19 -21.55
N MET A 271 -3.89 10.80 -22.70
CA MET A 271 -4.57 10.80 -24.02
C MET A 271 -5.76 9.86 -24.11
N MET A 272 -5.94 8.93 -23.16
CA MET A 272 -7.14 8.08 -23.09
C MET A 272 -8.41 8.85 -22.69
N GLY A 273 -8.28 10.12 -22.29
CA GLY A 273 -9.43 10.98 -21.98
C GLY A 273 -10.08 10.74 -20.62
N VAL A 274 -9.59 9.77 -19.84
CA VAL A 274 -10.02 9.54 -18.46
C VAL A 274 -9.57 10.72 -17.60
N LYS A 275 -10.50 11.32 -16.85
CA LYS A 275 -10.26 12.49 -15.99
C LYS A 275 -10.88 12.26 -14.62
N MET A 276 -10.42 13.02 -13.63
CA MET A 276 -11.09 13.07 -12.33
C MET A 276 -12.49 13.70 -12.47
N PRO A 277 -13.52 13.17 -11.80
CA PRO A 277 -14.84 13.80 -11.78
C PRO A 277 -14.79 15.21 -11.18
N GLU A 278 -15.43 16.17 -11.84
CA GLU A 278 -15.34 17.60 -11.49
C GLU A 278 -15.77 17.89 -10.05
N GLN A 279 -16.79 17.20 -9.56
CA GLN A 279 -17.33 17.31 -8.20
C GLN A 279 -16.37 16.85 -7.08
N LEU A 280 -15.25 16.20 -7.43
CA LEU A 280 -14.25 15.74 -6.47
C LEU A 280 -12.98 16.60 -6.46
N ILE A 281 -12.80 17.51 -7.42
CA ILE A 281 -11.53 18.22 -7.61
C ILE A 281 -11.10 18.96 -6.33
N ASP A 282 -12.06 19.44 -5.53
CA ASP A 282 -11.82 20.12 -4.26
C ASP A 282 -11.13 19.25 -3.19
N ARG A 283 -11.20 17.92 -3.33
CA ARG A 283 -10.68 16.94 -2.36
C ARG A 283 -9.75 15.90 -3.00
N VAL A 284 -9.18 16.22 -4.16
CA VAL A 284 -8.13 15.44 -4.80
C VAL A 284 -6.77 16.12 -4.58
N TYR A 285 -5.77 15.31 -4.24
CA TYR A 285 -4.37 15.66 -4.20
C TYR A 285 -3.65 14.84 -5.28
N ASP A 286 -3.48 15.41 -6.48
CA ASP A 286 -2.81 14.73 -7.60
C ASP A 286 -1.34 15.15 -7.66
N CYS A 287 -0.49 14.36 -7.03
CA CYS A 287 0.92 14.60 -6.84
C CYS A 287 1.74 14.01 -8.00
N CYS A 288 2.33 14.91 -8.78
CA CYS A 288 3.31 14.57 -9.81
C CYS A 288 4.59 15.37 -9.53
N VAL A 289 5.68 14.67 -9.23
CA VAL A 289 6.97 15.33 -9.01
C VAL A 289 7.59 15.74 -10.33
N THR A 290 8.37 16.82 -10.31
CA THR A 290 9.08 17.26 -11.52
C THR A 290 10.11 16.21 -11.94
N GLY A 291 10.09 15.82 -13.22
CA GLY A 291 10.98 14.81 -13.80
C GLY A 291 10.45 13.38 -13.66
N ASP A 292 9.20 13.17 -13.28
CA ASP A 292 8.54 11.86 -13.37
C ASP A 292 8.02 11.61 -14.80
N GLU A 293 8.68 10.69 -15.51
CA GLU A 293 8.32 10.33 -16.89
C GLU A 293 6.93 9.71 -17.05
N ILE A 294 6.37 9.11 -16.00
CA ILE A 294 5.06 8.46 -16.05
C ILE A 294 3.94 9.48 -16.01
N CYS A 295 4.04 10.50 -15.15
CA CYS A 295 3.01 11.54 -15.04
C CYS A 295 3.30 12.80 -15.89
N GLN A 296 4.49 12.93 -16.48
CA GLN A 296 4.82 14.06 -17.36
C GLN A 296 5.21 13.69 -18.80
N THR A 297 5.36 12.41 -19.15
CA THR A 297 5.94 11.93 -20.44
C THR A 297 7.38 12.42 -20.71
N ALA A 298 8.00 13.05 -19.71
CA ALA A 298 9.36 13.59 -19.76
C ALA A 298 10.00 13.42 -18.38
N GLY A 299 11.30 13.14 -18.35
CA GLY A 299 12.04 12.89 -17.11
C GLY A 299 12.62 11.48 -17.06
N THR A 300 12.60 10.86 -15.88
CA THR A 300 13.12 9.50 -15.66
C THR A 300 12.25 8.73 -14.69
N ILE A 301 12.38 7.39 -14.69
CA ILE A 301 11.75 6.53 -13.70
C ILE A 301 12.15 6.87 -12.25
N ILE A 302 13.32 7.49 -12.02
CA ILE A 302 13.76 7.85 -10.67
C ILE A 302 12.78 8.84 -10.04
N GLY A 303 12.31 9.85 -10.80
CA GLY A 303 11.28 10.78 -10.33
C GLY A 303 10.04 10.03 -9.85
N HIS A 304 9.60 9.02 -10.61
CA HIS A 304 8.45 8.19 -10.27
C HIS A 304 8.58 7.43 -8.95
N LEU A 305 9.79 7.22 -8.43
CA LEU A 305 10.03 6.47 -7.19
C LEU A 305 10.18 7.38 -5.95
N THR A 306 10.06 8.70 -6.09
CA THR A 306 10.44 9.67 -5.03
C THR A 306 9.27 10.23 -4.21
N TYR A 307 8.10 9.63 -4.27
CA TYR A 307 6.90 10.13 -3.58
C TYR A 307 6.91 9.96 -2.06
N ALA A 308 7.76 9.09 -1.53
CA ALA A 308 7.93 8.94 -0.09
C ALA A 308 8.55 10.20 0.56
N GLY A 309 8.50 10.29 1.88
CA GLY A 309 9.05 11.45 2.61
C GLY A 309 8.11 12.65 2.56
N GLN A 310 8.60 13.81 2.13
CA GLN A 310 7.86 15.07 2.27
C GLN A 310 6.55 15.09 1.48
N HIS A 311 6.53 14.58 0.24
CA HIS A 311 5.29 14.56 -0.57
C HIS A 311 4.18 13.71 0.09
N ALA A 312 4.55 12.57 0.68
CA ALA A 312 3.62 11.76 1.46
C ALA A 312 3.19 12.45 2.76
N ASN A 313 4.05 13.26 3.40
CA ASN A 313 3.71 14.04 4.58
C ASN A 313 2.68 15.13 4.25
N ASP A 314 2.90 15.90 3.19
CA ASP A 314 1.97 16.95 2.75
C ASP A 314 0.60 16.37 2.37
N ALA A 315 0.61 15.22 1.67
CA ALA A 315 -0.61 14.49 1.35
C ALA A 315 -1.31 13.95 2.61
N THR A 316 -0.55 13.54 3.64
CA THR A 316 -1.10 13.11 4.93
C THR A 316 -1.87 14.25 5.59
N GLU A 317 -1.28 15.45 5.64
CA GLU A 317 -1.92 16.63 6.23
C GLU A 317 -3.20 16.99 5.49
N PHE A 318 -3.17 16.95 4.15
CA PHE A 318 -4.35 17.13 3.32
C PHE A 318 -5.45 16.13 3.65
N VAL A 319 -5.13 14.83 3.75
CA VAL A 319 -6.10 13.78 4.10
C VAL A 319 -6.70 14.03 5.49
N ILE A 320 -5.87 14.36 6.48
CA ILE A 320 -6.33 14.64 7.85
C ILE A 320 -7.29 15.84 7.86
N GLN A 321 -6.95 16.92 7.15
CA GLN A 321 -7.79 18.11 7.06
C GLN A 321 -9.16 17.78 6.45
N LYS A 322 -9.17 17.07 5.32
CA LYS A 322 -10.40 16.71 4.60
C LYS A 322 -11.27 15.74 5.40
N LEU A 323 -10.66 14.74 6.05
CA LEU A 323 -11.38 13.81 6.93
C LEU A 323 -12.00 14.52 8.12
N LYS A 324 -11.24 15.38 8.84
CA LYS A 324 -11.77 16.14 9.97
C LYS A 324 -12.99 16.96 9.55
N ALA A 325 -12.87 17.73 8.46
CA ALA A 325 -13.99 18.50 7.94
C ALA A 325 -15.21 17.60 7.65
N LYS A 326 -15.01 16.49 6.92
CA LYS A 326 -16.09 15.58 6.54
C LYS A 326 -16.79 14.92 7.73
N LEU A 327 -16.02 14.48 8.72
CA LEU A 327 -16.54 13.84 9.92
C LEU A 327 -17.29 14.83 10.82
N SER A 328 -16.81 16.07 10.94
CA SER A 328 -17.52 17.14 11.67
C SER A 328 -18.91 17.45 11.09
N PHE A 329 -19.07 17.39 9.77
CA PHE A 329 -20.39 17.55 9.13
C PHE A 329 -21.33 16.35 9.35
N THR A 330 -20.79 15.17 9.64
CA THR A 330 -21.59 13.96 9.84
C THR A 330 -22.12 13.84 11.28
N THR A 331 -21.51 14.57 12.22
CA THR A 331 -21.90 14.59 13.64
C THR A 331 -22.96 15.62 14.01
N ALA A 332 -23.33 16.53 13.10
CA ALA A 332 -24.42 17.46 13.34
C ALA A 332 -25.78 16.72 13.24
N PRO A 333 -26.67 16.84 14.24
CA PRO A 333 -28.01 16.26 14.13
C PRO A 333 -28.81 17.01 13.05
N ASN A 334 -29.38 16.25 12.11
CA ASN A 334 -30.48 16.71 11.25
C ASN A 334 -31.76 16.86 12.07
#